data_AF-A0A075I6U4-F1
#
_entry.id   AF-A0A075I6U4-F1
#
_cell.length_a   1.000
_cell.length_b   1.000
_cell.length_c   1.000
_cell.angle_alpha   90.00
_cell.angle_beta   90.00
_cell.angle_gamma   90.00
#
_symmetry.space_group_name_H-M   'P 1'
#
loop_
_entity.id
_entity.type
_entity.pdbx_description
1 polymer ?
#
loop_
_entity_poly.entity_id
_entity_poly.type
_entity_poly.pdbx_seq_one_letter_code
_entity_poly.pdbx_strand_id
1 'polypeptide(L)'
;MEQRRWLQAWLALVLVLFLLSVGWRNLPDEQPQARYTEPLYEYAHDGAPASITGGHVYRGEAVESLVGKYVFGDFIHGKIWALERTDSGPVVELLLDSLNDPGWEARLSAAAFGVDDAGELYVADRGGTIWRFTEAGDNITLVDAFSPLQFENPIGLVPTGDGRLCIVEQPGRVTCPQEGNASQLLDIRETVNDADWEQGLLGLAFHPGFAGNGRFFVAYTTHDDGTLRLAEFVASANATGVRDHADAGTERVLLEVAQPYRNHNGGHLSFGPDGYLYLGLGDGGKYSDAFANAQNLQSLKGSLLRLDVDAGDPYGIPDGNPFADGGGAPEIWAYGFRNPWKFSFDSETGELWLGDVGQDAWEEINIVERGGNYGWAYYEGSHCYESPFKYYDGWDCSGLDPQAEGAWLWERVLLNPLALLLLGASLLIARRLGRWPLWITAWITAAVISPAELQAALAGAEPPLLVDLRPAKQRKRCRLEDDLHLPFGELQARVAELPLDREIVLYCHLGVNSTTATVWLSRRGYNATSLAGGITAWAREIDPEMTP
;
A
#
# COMPACT_ATOMS: atom_id res chain seq x y z
N MET A 1 58.61 24.08 -15.48
CA MET A 1 57.61 24.04 -14.37
C MET A 1 56.18 23.80 -14.86
N GLU A 2 55.81 24.14 -16.10
CA GLU A 2 54.44 23.92 -16.62
C GLU A 2 54.08 22.45 -16.87
N GLN A 3 55.00 21.62 -17.38
CA GLN A 3 54.72 20.18 -17.62
C GLN A 3 54.35 19.39 -16.36
N ARG A 4 54.86 19.77 -15.18
CA ARG A 4 54.50 19.12 -13.91
C ARG A 4 53.07 19.43 -13.46
N ARG A 5 52.52 20.58 -13.85
CA ARG A 5 51.16 21.01 -13.46
C ARG A 5 50.09 20.30 -14.28
N TRP A 6 50.37 20.04 -15.56
CA TRP A 6 49.48 19.26 -16.42
C TRP A 6 49.39 17.81 -15.95
N LEU A 7 50.53 17.18 -15.62
CA LEU A 7 50.55 15.82 -15.09
C LEU A 7 49.82 15.69 -13.73
N GLN A 8 49.94 16.70 -12.86
CA GLN A 8 49.22 16.73 -11.57
C GLN A 8 47.71 16.90 -11.76
N ALA A 9 47.27 17.74 -12.70
CA ALA A 9 45.87 17.89 -13.04
C ALA A 9 45.29 16.60 -13.66
N TRP A 10 46.07 15.92 -14.49
CA TRP A 10 45.69 14.66 -15.11
C TRP A 10 45.59 13.52 -14.09
N LEU A 11 46.56 13.41 -13.17
CA LEU A 11 46.53 12.43 -12.07
C LEU A 11 45.38 12.70 -11.09
N ALA A 12 45.07 13.97 -10.81
CA ALA A 12 43.92 14.33 -9.98
C ALA A 12 42.59 13.95 -10.67
N LEU A 13 42.48 14.15 -11.98
CA LEU A 13 41.31 13.73 -12.76
C LEU A 13 41.15 12.21 -12.74
N VAL A 14 42.23 11.46 -12.95
CA VAL A 14 42.20 9.98 -12.87
C VAL A 14 41.85 9.50 -11.47
N LEU A 15 42.35 10.16 -10.42
CA LEU A 15 42.01 9.81 -9.05
C LEU A 15 40.53 10.10 -8.75
N VAL A 16 39.98 11.20 -9.25
CA VAL A 16 38.54 11.51 -9.13
C VAL A 16 37.71 10.49 -9.89
N LEU A 17 38.08 10.14 -11.13
CA LEU A 17 37.39 9.11 -11.90
C LEU A 17 37.48 7.72 -11.24
N PHE A 18 38.63 7.40 -10.63
CA PHE A 18 38.81 6.17 -9.86
C PHE A 18 37.94 6.16 -8.60
N LEU A 19 37.96 7.23 -7.80
CA LEU A 19 37.12 7.35 -6.60
C LEU A 19 35.63 7.35 -6.93
N LEU A 20 35.22 7.93 -8.07
CA LEU A 20 33.86 7.83 -8.59
C LEU A 20 33.52 6.39 -9.00
N SER A 21 34.44 5.68 -9.67
CA SER A 21 34.21 4.27 -10.08
C SER A 21 34.21 3.28 -8.92
N VAL A 22 34.95 3.56 -7.84
CA VAL A 22 34.99 2.73 -6.63
C VAL A 22 33.84 3.11 -5.68
N GLY A 23 33.47 4.39 -5.62
CA GLY A 23 32.31 4.89 -4.88
C GLY A 23 30.98 4.42 -5.46
N TRP A 24 30.91 4.16 -6.77
CA TRP A 24 29.76 3.57 -7.45
C TRP A 24 29.42 2.16 -6.92
N ARG A 25 30.41 1.40 -6.43
CA ARG A 25 30.20 0.05 -5.90
C ARG A 25 29.73 0.01 -4.44
N ASN A 26 29.64 1.16 -3.78
CA ASN A 26 29.26 1.28 -2.37
C ASN A 26 28.02 2.16 -2.15
N LEU A 27 27.28 2.49 -3.21
CA LEU A 27 25.89 2.87 -3.01
C LEU A 27 25.18 1.62 -2.46
N PRO A 28 24.38 1.74 -1.39
CA PRO A 28 23.46 0.64 -1.05
C PRO A 28 22.70 0.31 -2.33
N ASP A 29 22.62 -0.99 -2.68
CA ASP A 29 21.82 -1.43 -3.81
C ASP A 29 20.49 -0.67 -3.76
N GLU A 30 20.10 -0.03 -4.88
CA GLU A 30 18.77 0.56 -5.02
C GLU A 30 17.80 -0.46 -4.42
N GLN A 31 17.14 -0.13 -3.30
CA GLN A 31 16.07 -1.00 -2.86
C GLN A 31 15.03 -0.89 -3.99
N PRO A 32 14.73 -1.98 -4.72
CA PRO A 32 13.72 -1.93 -5.76
C PRO A 32 12.36 -1.94 -5.06
N GLN A 33 12.09 -0.92 -4.24
CA GLN A 33 10.76 -0.73 -3.68
C GLN A 33 9.91 -0.22 -4.84
N ALA A 34 8.98 -1.07 -5.27
CA ALA A 34 8.02 -0.71 -6.29
C ALA A 34 7.33 0.60 -5.87
N ARG A 35 7.13 1.47 -6.85
CA ARG A 35 6.38 2.72 -6.67
C ARG A 35 5.02 2.38 -6.06
N TYR A 36 4.60 3.19 -5.09
CA TYR A 36 3.28 3.09 -4.48
C TYR A 36 2.19 2.97 -5.57
N THR A 37 1.29 2.01 -5.37
CA THR A 37 0.14 1.71 -6.23
C THR A 37 -1.11 2.21 -5.55
N GLU A 38 -1.78 3.18 -6.18
CA GLU A 38 -3.03 3.75 -5.66
C GLU A 38 -4.16 2.71 -5.67
N PRO A 39 -5.08 2.77 -4.69
CA PRO A 39 -6.24 1.90 -4.68
C PRO A 39 -7.17 2.21 -5.85
N LEU A 40 -7.89 1.19 -6.31
CA LEU A 40 -8.94 1.38 -7.30
C LEU A 40 -10.08 2.22 -6.72
N TYR A 41 -10.44 1.97 -5.46
CA TYR A 41 -11.49 2.69 -4.76
C TYR A 41 -11.18 2.73 -3.27
N GLU A 42 -11.60 3.81 -2.61
CA GLU A 42 -11.44 4.00 -1.18
C GLU A 42 -12.66 4.71 -0.60
N TYR A 43 -12.88 4.57 0.70
CA TYR A 43 -13.89 5.33 1.42
C TYR A 43 -13.43 5.70 2.83
N ALA A 44 -13.89 6.87 3.29
CA ALA A 44 -13.55 7.40 4.59
C ALA A 44 -14.35 6.76 5.73
N HIS A 45 -13.80 6.79 6.94
CA HIS A 45 -14.49 6.48 8.20
C HIS A 45 -15.38 7.65 8.70
N ASP A 46 -15.97 8.44 7.79
CA ASP A 46 -16.66 9.70 8.11
C ASP A 46 -18.15 9.55 8.45
N GLY A 47 -18.52 8.42 9.07
CA GLY A 47 -19.77 8.31 9.83
C GLY A 47 -20.61 7.05 9.62
N ALA A 48 -20.16 6.03 8.88
CA ALA A 48 -20.87 4.74 8.81
C ALA A 48 -20.13 3.57 8.14
N PRO A 49 -18.92 3.67 7.60
CA PRO A 49 -18.12 2.46 7.32
C PRO A 49 -16.79 2.45 8.10
N ALA A 50 -16.27 1.29 8.51
CA ALA A 50 -15.04 1.20 9.33
C ALA A 50 -14.26 -0.13 9.23
N SER A 51 -14.71 -1.08 8.39
CA SER A 51 -14.00 -2.35 8.20
C SER A 51 -14.48 -2.99 6.91
N ILE A 52 -13.71 -2.81 5.84
CA ILE A 52 -14.04 -3.39 4.55
C ILE A 52 -13.97 -4.92 4.60
N THR A 53 -14.93 -5.54 3.92
CA THR A 53 -14.90 -6.94 3.56
C THR A 53 -14.95 -7.02 2.04
N GLY A 54 -13.78 -7.31 1.45
CA GLY A 54 -13.66 -7.59 0.02
C GLY A 54 -14.59 -8.73 -0.39
N GLY A 55 -15.07 -8.68 -1.63
CA GLY A 55 -15.96 -9.70 -2.15
C GLY A 55 -15.58 -10.17 -3.55
N HIS A 56 -16.54 -10.20 -4.47
CA HIS A 56 -16.38 -10.87 -5.76
C HIS A 56 -16.97 -10.04 -6.90
N VAL A 57 -16.33 -10.14 -8.07
CA VAL A 57 -16.99 -9.75 -9.33
C VAL A 57 -18.09 -10.76 -9.63
N TYR A 58 -19.33 -10.29 -9.75
CA TYR A 58 -20.46 -11.18 -9.99
C TYR A 58 -20.49 -11.67 -11.43
N ARG A 59 -20.56 -13.00 -11.59
CA ARG A 59 -20.58 -13.70 -12.88
C ARG A 59 -21.72 -14.72 -13.01
N GLY A 60 -22.65 -14.73 -12.06
CA GLY A 60 -23.85 -15.57 -12.08
C GLY A 60 -24.95 -15.02 -12.99
N GLU A 61 -26.08 -15.72 -13.03
CA GLU A 61 -27.22 -15.40 -13.90
C GLU A 61 -28.47 -14.95 -13.14
N ALA A 62 -28.57 -15.20 -11.82
CA ALA A 62 -29.78 -14.88 -11.05
C ALA A 62 -29.97 -13.38 -10.73
N VAL A 63 -28.93 -12.57 -10.89
CA VAL A 63 -28.94 -11.11 -10.60
C VAL A 63 -28.31 -10.35 -11.76
N GLU A 64 -29.07 -10.14 -12.83
CA GLU A 64 -28.58 -9.60 -14.10
C GLU A 64 -27.94 -8.21 -13.92
N SER A 65 -28.50 -7.36 -13.04
CA SER A 65 -27.98 -6.00 -12.79
C SER A 65 -26.60 -5.94 -12.11
N LEU A 66 -26.10 -7.05 -11.55
CA LEU A 66 -24.80 -7.13 -10.90
C LEU A 66 -23.70 -7.70 -11.81
N VAL A 67 -24.03 -8.24 -12.98
CA VAL A 67 -23.05 -8.92 -13.85
C VAL A 67 -21.88 -7.98 -14.17
N GLY A 68 -20.67 -8.41 -13.85
CA GLY A 68 -19.44 -7.66 -14.06
C GLY A 68 -19.12 -6.60 -12.99
N LYS A 69 -19.99 -6.39 -11.99
CA LYS A 69 -19.74 -5.49 -10.86
C LYS A 69 -19.06 -6.25 -9.71
N TYR A 70 -18.12 -5.59 -9.04
CA TYR A 70 -17.48 -6.09 -7.81
C TYR A 70 -18.34 -5.76 -6.60
N VAL A 71 -18.87 -6.79 -5.93
CA VAL A 71 -19.73 -6.63 -4.76
C VAL A 71 -18.90 -6.83 -3.50
N PHE A 72 -18.99 -5.87 -2.57
CA PHE A 72 -18.23 -5.84 -1.32
C PHE A 72 -19.07 -5.21 -0.21
N GLY A 73 -18.59 -5.23 1.03
CA GLY A 73 -19.36 -4.70 2.15
C GLY A 73 -18.51 -4.21 3.32
N ASP A 74 -19.20 -3.75 4.36
CA ASP A 74 -18.61 -3.30 5.62
C ASP A 74 -19.07 -4.17 6.78
N PHE A 75 -18.12 -4.73 7.52
CA PHE A 75 -18.39 -5.64 8.62
C PHE A 75 -19.07 -4.96 9.82
N ILE A 76 -18.75 -3.69 10.09
CA ILE A 76 -19.21 -2.96 11.27
C ILE A 76 -20.60 -2.37 11.05
N HIS A 77 -20.93 -1.93 9.85
CA HIS A 77 -22.15 -1.17 9.60
C HIS A 77 -23.17 -1.89 8.71
N GLY A 78 -22.80 -3.04 8.15
CA GLY A 78 -23.74 -3.87 7.42
C GLY A 78 -24.24 -3.24 6.14
N LYS A 79 -23.36 -2.46 5.50
CA LYS A 79 -23.56 -1.91 4.17
C LYS A 79 -22.95 -2.85 3.13
N ILE A 80 -23.61 -2.96 1.99
CA ILE A 80 -23.15 -3.71 0.82
C ILE A 80 -23.25 -2.79 -0.40
N TRP A 81 -22.20 -2.78 -1.20
CA TRP A 81 -22.11 -1.98 -2.41
C TRP A 81 -21.72 -2.84 -3.62
N ALA A 82 -22.05 -2.34 -4.81
CA ALA A 82 -21.51 -2.80 -6.07
C ALA A 82 -20.61 -1.72 -6.67
N LEU A 83 -19.41 -2.09 -7.12
CA LEU A 83 -18.47 -1.24 -7.83
C LEU A 83 -18.39 -1.68 -9.29
N GLU A 84 -18.63 -0.75 -10.19
CA GLU A 84 -18.44 -0.90 -11.63
C GLU A 84 -17.23 -0.08 -12.09
N ARG A 85 -16.32 -0.69 -12.86
CA ARG A 85 -15.22 0.04 -13.49
C ARG A 85 -15.70 0.62 -14.82
N THR A 86 -15.73 1.95 -14.90
CA THR A 86 -16.09 2.66 -16.14
C THR A 86 -14.87 3.39 -16.72
N ASP A 87 -14.96 3.82 -17.99
CA ASP A 87 -13.92 4.65 -18.63
C ASP A 87 -13.65 5.96 -17.86
N SER A 88 -14.61 6.43 -17.06
CA SER A 88 -14.51 7.62 -16.22
C SER A 88 -14.03 7.37 -14.78
N GLY A 89 -13.72 6.12 -14.42
CA GLY A 89 -13.36 5.71 -13.07
C GLY A 89 -14.37 4.75 -12.43
N PRO A 90 -14.15 4.33 -11.18
CA PRO A 90 -15.07 3.47 -10.45
C PRO A 90 -16.38 4.19 -10.15
N VAL A 91 -17.50 3.50 -10.35
CA VAL A 91 -18.84 3.94 -9.93
C VAL A 91 -19.32 2.97 -8.86
N VAL A 92 -19.71 3.50 -7.70
CA VAL A 92 -20.14 2.69 -6.55
C VAL A 92 -21.61 2.94 -6.24
N GLU A 93 -22.38 1.87 -6.17
CA GLU A 93 -23.80 1.84 -5.90
C GLU A 93 -24.06 1.15 -4.55
N LEU A 94 -24.83 1.77 -3.66
CA LEU A 94 -25.26 1.15 -2.41
C LEU A 94 -26.41 0.16 -2.70
N LEU A 95 -26.18 -1.12 -2.43
CA LEU A 95 -27.18 -2.18 -2.62
C LEU A 95 -28.04 -2.37 -1.36
N LEU A 96 -27.41 -2.30 -0.19
CA LEU A 96 -28.05 -2.55 1.09
C LEU A 96 -27.42 -1.72 2.20
N ASP A 97 -28.25 -1.20 3.10
CA ASP A 97 -27.86 -0.63 4.40
C ASP A 97 -28.73 -1.29 5.49
N SER A 98 -28.28 -2.45 6.00
CA SER A 98 -29.08 -3.27 6.92
C SER A 98 -29.39 -2.59 8.27
N LEU A 99 -28.65 -1.53 8.63
CA LEU A 99 -28.94 -0.75 9.83
C LEU A 99 -30.10 0.22 9.65
N ASN A 100 -30.27 0.76 8.44
CA ASN A 100 -31.25 1.80 8.14
C ASN A 100 -32.45 1.29 7.33
N ASP A 101 -32.37 0.08 6.78
CA ASP A 101 -33.47 -0.55 6.04
C ASP A 101 -34.55 -1.09 7.00
N PRO A 102 -35.79 -0.57 6.96
CA PRO A 102 -36.88 -1.05 7.81
C PRO A 102 -37.30 -2.51 7.50
N GLY A 103 -36.88 -3.08 6.38
CA GLY A 103 -37.08 -4.48 6.02
C GLY A 103 -36.12 -5.45 6.71
N TRP A 104 -35.12 -4.95 7.45
CA TRP A 104 -34.13 -5.75 8.15
C TRP A 104 -34.41 -5.82 9.65
N GLU A 105 -34.51 -7.04 10.19
CA GLU A 105 -34.79 -7.24 11.62
C GLU A 105 -33.54 -7.04 12.50
N ALA A 106 -32.34 -7.18 11.92
CA ALA A 106 -31.06 -7.04 12.62
C ALA A 106 -29.94 -6.58 11.67
N ARG A 107 -28.88 -6.00 12.25
CA ARG A 107 -27.66 -5.60 11.53
C ARG A 107 -26.98 -6.83 10.92
N LEU A 108 -26.79 -6.82 9.61
CA LEU A 108 -25.95 -7.79 8.90
C LEU A 108 -24.48 -7.45 9.16
N SER A 109 -23.68 -8.40 9.65
CA SER A 109 -22.22 -8.24 9.78
C SER A 109 -21.55 -9.01 8.65
N ALA A 110 -21.35 -8.36 7.50
CA ALA A 110 -20.78 -8.99 6.30
C ALA A 110 -19.35 -9.45 6.58
N ALA A 111 -19.16 -10.72 6.95
CA ALA A 111 -17.87 -11.25 7.36
C ALA A 111 -17.06 -11.81 6.19
N ALA A 112 -17.76 -12.31 5.17
CA ALA A 112 -17.19 -12.78 3.92
C ALA A 112 -18.24 -12.78 2.82
N PHE A 113 -17.78 -12.60 1.58
CA PHE A 113 -18.54 -12.96 0.40
C PHE A 113 -17.97 -14.25 -0.19
N GLY A 114 -18.78 -14.94 -0.99
CA GLY A 114 -18.34 -16.08 -1.77
C GLY A 114 -19.28 -16.33 -2.93
N VAL A 115 -18.79 -17.11 -3.90
CA VAL A 115 -19.58 -17.55 -5.05
C VAL A 115 -19.69 -19.07 -5.05
N ASP A 116 -20.82 -19.60 -5.53
CA ASP A 116 -20.93 -21.03 -5.82
C ASP A 116 -20.29 -21.38 -7.18
N ASP A 117 -20.32 -22.67 -7.55
CA ASP A 117 -19.78 -23.15 -8.83
C ASP A 117 -20.52 -22.60 -10.07
N ALA A 118 -21.71 -21.99 -9.89
CA ALA A 118 -22.47 -21.33 -10.94
C ALA A 118 -22.21 -19.81 -10.99
N GLY A 119 -21.34 -19.27 -10.12
CA GLY A 119 -21.04 -17.85 -10.03
C GLY A 119 -22.07 -17.04 -9.24
N GLU A 120 -22.99 -17.72 -8.55
CA GLU A 120 -24.04 -17.07 -7.75
C GLU A 120 -23.46 -16.52 -6.45
N LEU A 121 -23.85 -15.30 -6.07
CA LEU A 121 -23.22 -14.57 -4.98
C LEU A 121 -23.93 -14.81 -3.65
N TYR A 122 -23.10 -14.92 -2.61
CA TYR A 122 -23.50 -15.10 -1.23
C TYR A 122 -22.74 -14.15 -0.31
N VAL A 123 -23.35 -13.80 0.81
CA VAL A 123 -22.70 -13.11 1.93
C VAL A 123 -22.93 -13.88 3.23
N ALA A 124 -21.85 -14.11 3.97
CA ALA A 124 -21.90 -14.68 5.31
C ALA A 124 -22.12 -13.56 6.32
N ASP A 125 -23.25 -13.59 7.01
CA ASP A 125 -23.47 -12.76 8.18
C ASP A 125 -22.85 -13.45 9.40
N ARG A 126 -22.00 -12.73 10.15
CA ARG A 126 -21.42 -13.26 11.38
C ARG A 126 -22.47 -13.73 12.39
N GLY A 127 -23.70 -13.22 12.31
CA GLY A 127 -24.85 -13.70 13.08
C GLY A 127 -25.23 -15.17 12.86
N GLY A 128 -24.71 -15.80 11.79
CA GLY A 128 -24.83 -17.24 11.53
C GLY A 128 -25.68 -17.59 10.31
N THR A 129 -26.31 -16.61 9.68
CA THR A 129 -27.10 -16.80 8.45
C THR A 129 -26.25 -16.54 7.21
N ILE A 130 -26.51 -17.31 6.15
CA ILE A 130 -25.88 -17.13 4.85
C ILE A 130 -26.94 -16.65 3.88
N TRP A 131 -26.69 -15.49 3.31
CA TRP A 131 -27.64 -14.83 2.44
C TRP A 131 -27.20 -15.00 1.00
N ARG A 132 -28.11 -15.42 0.13
CA ARG A 132 -27.93 -15.43 -1.32
C ARG A 132 -28.51 -14.16 -1.92
N PHE A 133 -27.80 -13.57 -2.87
CA PHE A 133 -28.31 -12.46 -3.67
C PHE A 133 -29.31 -12.97 -4.71
N THR A 134 -30.45 -12.28 -4.81
CA THR A 134 -31.49 -12.54 -5.81
C THR A 134 -32.01 -11.24 -6.38
N GLU A 135 -32.64 -11.29 -7.54
CA GLU A 135 -33.25 -10.15 -8.19
C GLU A 135 -34.74 -10.37 -8.44
N ALA A 136 -35.55 -9.37 -8.10
CA ALA A 136 -36.99 -9.37 -8.36
C ALA A 136 -37.42 -8.02 -8.95
N GLY A 137 -37.55 -7.95 -10.28
CA GLY A 137 -37.71 -6.68 -10.98
C GLY A 137 -36.39 -5.90 -10.94
N ASP A 138 -36.45 -4.61 -10.60
CA ASP A 138 -35.26 -3.76 -10.50
C ASP A 138 -34.67 -3.72 -9.07
N ASN A 139 -34.99 -4.70 -8.22
CA ASN A 139 -34.59 -4.70 -6.82
C ASN A 139 -33.79 -5.95 -6.45
N ILE A 140 -32.58 -5.73 -5.96
CA ILE A 140 -31.73 -6.77 -5.39
C ILE A 140 -32.22 -7.06 -3.97
N THR A 141 -32.34 -8.35 -3.64
CA THR A 141 -32.78 -8.83 -2.34
C THR A 141 -31.88 -9.95 -1.83
N LEU A 142 -31.86 -10.13 -0.51
CA LEU A 142 -31.15 -11.22 0.14
C LEU A 142 -32.16 -12.25 0.66
N VAL A 143 -31.90 -13.52 0.38
CA VAL A 143 -32.70 -14.65 0.87
C VAL A 143 -31.83 -15.62 1.65
N ASP A 144 -32.36 -16.19 2.73
CA ASP A 144 -31.65 -17.23 3.50
C ASP A 144 -31.41 -18.45 2.61
N ALA A 145 -30.14 -18.71 2.29
CA ALA A 145 -29.73 -19.73 1.35
C ALA A 145 -29.91 -21.16 1.89
N PHE A 146 -29.85 -21.32 3.22
CA PHE A 146 -29.70 -22.63 3.86
C PHE A 146 -30.67 -22.85 5.02
N SER A 147 -31.77 -22.10 5.06
CA SER A 147 -32.79 -22.21 6.11
C SER A 147 -33.23 -23.67 6.36
N PRO A 148 -33.34 -24.12 7.62
CA PRO A 148 -33.18 -23.38 8.88
C PRO A 148 -31.77 -23.47 9.49
N LEU A 149 -30.73 -23.77 8.70
CA LEU A 149 -29.37 -23.94 9.21
C LEU A 149 -28.81 -22.62 9.73
N GLN A 150 -27.93 -22.74 10.73
CA GLN A 150 -27.19 -21.63 11.35
C GLN A 150 -25.76 -22.08 11.56
N PHE A 151 -24.82 -21.16 11.33
CA PHE A 151 -23.38 -21.41 11.39
C PHE A 151 -22.77 -20.57 12.51
N GLU A 152 -21.74 -21.08 13.17
CA GLU A 152 -21.08 -20.39 14.28
C GLU A 152 -20.00 -19.45 13.76
N ASN A 153 -20.25 -18.14 13.80
CA ASN A 153 -19.34 -17.11 13.31
C ASN A 153 -18.78 -17.43 11.91
N PRO A 154 -19.63 -17.54 10.87
CA PRO A 154 -19.17 -17.86 9.53
C PRO A 154 -18.31 -16.72 8.97
N ILE A 155 -17.13 -17.05 8.46
CA ILE A 155 -16.14 -16.08 7.95
C ILE A 155 -15.55 -16.47 6.60
N GLY A 156 -16.12 -17.44 5.90
CA GLY A 156 -15.69 -17.84 4.55
C GLY A 156 -16.73 -18.71 3.86
N LEU A 157 -16.83 -18.55 2.54
CA LEU A 157 -17.76 -19.25 1.67
C LEU A 157 -16.98 -19.69 0.43
N VAL A 158 -16.72 -20.98 0.29
CA VAL A 158 -15.77 -21.49 -0.71
C VAL A 158 -16.39 -22.63 -1.50
N PRO A 159 -16.48 -22.50 -2.84
CA PRO A 159 -16.99 -23.57 -3.69
C PRO A 159 -15.95 -24.70 -3.79
N THR A 160 -16.46 -25.92 -3.87
CA THR A 160 -15.64 -27.14 -3.94
C THR A 160 -15.24 -27.53 -5.36
N GLY A 161 -15.90 -26.98 -6.39
CA GLY A 161 -15.81 -27.46 -7.76
C GLY A 161 -16.67 -28.71 -8.04
N ASP A 162 -17.41 -29.22 -7.06
CA ASP A 162 -18.30 -30.38 -7.20
C ASP A 162 -19.80 -30.08 -6.98
N GLY A 163 -20.16 -28.80 -6.98
CA GLY A 163 -21.51 -28.28 -6.78
C GLY A 163 -21.82 -27.88 -5.34
N ARG A 164 -20.89 -28.10 -4.39
CA ARG A 164 -21.06 -27.68 -2.99
C ARG A 164 -20.38 -26.34 -2.72
N LEU A 165 -21.05 -25.52 -1.91
CA LEU A 165 -20.48 -24.36 -1.23
C LEU A 165 -20.22 -24.72 0.23
N CYS A 166 -18.97 -24.64 0.68
CA CYS A 166 -18.59 -24.94 2.07
C CYS A 166 -18.33 -23.66 2.86
N ILE A 167 -18.63 -23.73 4.16
CA ILE A 167 -18.63 -22.61 5.07
C ILE A 167 -17.51 -22.78 6.08
N VAL A 168 -16.72 -21.72 6.22
CA VAL A 168 -15.68 -21.62 7.23
C VAL A 168 -16.29 -21.01 8.48
N GLU A 169 -16.35 -21.79 9.55
CA GLU A 169 -16.78 -21.34 10.87
C GLU A 169 -15.54 -21.03 11.71
N GLN A 170 -15.44 -19.77 12.18
CA GLN A 170 -14.28 -19.24 12.89
C GLN A 170 -13.71 -20.15 13.99
N PRO A 171 -14.51 -20.88 14.80
CA PRO A 171 -13.98 -21.74 15.85
C PRO A 171 -13.06 -22.87 15.36
N GLY A 172 -13.12 -23.25 14.08
CA GLY A 172 -12.30 -24.36 13.54
C GLY A 172 -13.10 -25.45 12.86
N ARG A 173 -14.25 -25.12 12.26
CA ARG A 173 -15.05 -26.09 11.49
C ARG A 173 -15.20 -25.67 10.04
N VAL A 174 -15.23 -26.65 9.15
CA VAL A 174 -15.66 -26.49 7.77
C VAL A 174 -16.92 -27.31 7.55
N THR A 175 -18.01 -26.64 7.20
CA THR A 175 -19.34 -27.24 7.09
C THR A 175 -19.89 -27.01 5.69
N CYS A 176 -20.30 -28.08 4.99
CA CYS A 176 -20.83 -28.01 3.63
C CYS A 176 -22.34 -28.33 3.64
N PRO A 177 -23.23 -27.32 3.56
CA PRO A 177 -24.68 -27.51 3.51
C PRO A 177 -25.15 -28.15 2.19
N GLN A 178 -26.17 -29.01 2.27
CA GLN A 178 -26.90 -29.61 1.14
C GLN A 178 -28.36 -29.88 1.55
N GLU A 179 -29.33 -29.37 0.78
CA GLU A 179 -30.77 -29.67 0.94
C GLU A 179 -31.32 -29.51 2.38
N GLY A 180 -30.90 -28.48 3.11
CA GLY A 180 -31.33 -28.23 4.50
C GLY A 180 -30.66 -29.11 5.55
N ASN A 181 -29.69 -29.93 5.16
CA ASN A 181 -28.76 -30.63 6.04
C ASN A 181 -27.34 -30.08 5.86
N ALA A 182 -26.41 -30.48 6.73
CA ALA A 182 -25.01 -30.08 6.65
C ALA A 182 -24.08 -31.26 6.90
N SER A 183 -23.02 -31.34 6.11
CA SER A 183 -21.90 -32.27 6.33
C SER A 183 -20.72 -31.52 6.93
N GLN A 184 -20.10 -32.08 7.97
CA GLN A 184 -18.90 -31.52 8.57
C GLN A 184 -17.67 -32.10 7.84
N LEU A 185 -17.05 -31.28 6.99
CA LEU A 185 -15.86 -31.66 6.26
C LEU A 185 -14.64 -31.74 7.19
N LEU A 186 -14.45 -30.76 8.07
CA LEU A 186 -13.32 -30.67 8.98
C LEU A 186 -13.77 -30.12 10.34
N ASP A 187 -13.19 -30.64 11.43
CA ASP A 187 -13.30 -30.06 12.77
C ASP A 187 -11.95 -30.18 13.47
N ILE A 188 -11.32 -29.02 13.67
CA ILE A 188 -10.00 -28.85 14.29
C ILE A 188 -10.06 -27.83 15.42
N ARG A 189 -11.22 -27.67 16.07
CA ARG A 189 -11.42 -26.72 17.19
C ARG A 189 -10.42 -26.89 18.33
N GLU A 190 -9.91 -28.10 18.54
CA GLU A 190 -8.92 -28.38 19.58
C GLU A 190 -7.52 -27.82 19.28
N THR A 191 -7.23 -27.48 18.01
CA THR A 191 -5.93 -26.90 17.59
C THR A 191 -6.03 -25.43 17.20
N VAL A 192 -7.24 -24.93 16.98
CA VAL A 192 -7.50 -23.54 16.61
C VAL A 192 -7.61 -22.66 17.85
N ASN A 193 -6.98 -21.48 17.80
CA ASN A 193 -7.20 -20.39 18.73
C ASN A 193 -8.22 -19.42 18.10
N ASP A 194 -9.38 -19.28 18.69
CA ASP A 194 -10.44 -18.34 18.29
C ASP A 194 -10.76 -17.33 19.41
N ALA A 195 -9.80 -17.09 20.31
CA ALA A 195 -10.00 -16.24 21.49
C ALA A 195 -10.16 -14.74 21.17
N ASP A 196 -9.93 -14.33 19.92
CA ASP A 196 -10.06 -12.97 19.43
C ASP A 196 -10.76 -12.95 18.06
N TRP A 197 -11.24 -11.79 17.63
CA TRP A 197 -12.11 -11.62 16.47
C TRP A 197 -11.39 -11.87 15.15
N GLU A 198 -10.07 -11.72 15.13
CA GLU A 198 -9.23 -11.97 13.96
C GLU A 198 -8.40 -13.26 14.11
N GLN A 199 -8.62 -14.01 15.19
CA GLN A 199 -8.08 -15.35 15.38
C GLN A 199 -9.17 -16.38 15.02
N GLY A 200 -8.75 -17.59 14.66
CA GLY A 200 -9.64 -18.70 14.35
C GLY A 200 -9.16 -19.50 13.14
N LEU A 201 -10.09 -20.20 12.51
CA LEU A 201 -9.93 -20.75 11.17
C LEU A 201 -10.31 -19.68 10.14
N LEU A 202 -9.32 -19.06 9.51
CA LEU A 202 -9.45 -17.80 8.77
C LEU A 202 -9.58 -17.98 7.25
N GLY A 203 -9.01 -19.04 6.71
CA GLY A 203 -9.01 -19.33 5.27
C GLY A 203 -9.29 -20.78 4.93
N LEU A 204 -9.89 -20.97 3.76
CA LEU A 204 -10.12 -22.26 3.13
C LEU A 204 -9.93 -22.11 1.62
N ALA A 205 -9.23 -23.04 1.00
CA ALA A 205 -9.19 -23.16 -0.45
C ALA A 205 -9.20 -24.64 -0.85
N PHE A 206 -10.09 -25.02 -1.76
CA PHE A 206 -10.06 -26.35 -2.37
C PHE A 206 -9.04 -26.37 -3.51
N HIS A 207 -8.24 -27.42 -3.60
CA HIS A 207 -7.35 -27.61 -4.73
C HIS A 207 -8.16 -27.62 -6.04
N PRO A 208 -7.69 -27.06 -7.17
CA PRO A 208 -8.44 -27.09 -8.45
C PRO A 208 -8.80 -28.51 -8.91
N GLY A 209 -8.05 -29.50 -8.45
CA GLY A 209 -8.28 -30.94 -8.63
C GLY A 209 -9.01 -31.65 -7.49
N PHE A 210 -9.69 -30.94 -6.58
CA PHE A 210 -10.26 -31.48 -5.33
C PHE A 210 -11.17 -32.69 -5.54
N ALA A 211 -12.04 -32.68 -6.56
CA ALA A 211 -12.88 -33.83 -6.87
C ALA A 211 -12.05 -35.12 -7.07
N GLY A 212 -10.88 -35.00 -7.71
CA GLY A 212 -9.96 -36.11 -7.97
C GLY A 212 -9.06 -36.46 -6.80
N ASN A 213 -8.40 -35.48 -6.18
CA ASN A 213 -7.33 -35.71 -5.20
C ASN A 213 -7.76 -35.50 -3.73
N GLY A 214 -8.90 -34.84 -3.47
CA GLY A 214 -9.40 -34.52 -2.14
C GLY A 214 -8.60 -33.48 -1.36
N ARG A 215 -7.61 -32.82 -1.98
CA ARG A 215 -6.73 -31.87 -1.28
C ARG A 215 -7.41 -30.53 -1.09
N PHE A 216 -7.35 -30.00 0.12
CA PHE A 216 -7.79 -28.66 0.45
C PHE A 216 -6.87 -28.06 1.52
N PHE A 217 -6.87 -26.75 1.61
CA PHE A 217 -5.93 -25.99 2.40
C PHE A 217 -6.69 -25.08 3.36
N VAL A 218 -6.17 -24.95 4.57
CA VAL A 218 -6.72 -24.06 5.59
C VAL A 218 -5.63 -23.19 6.18
N ALA A 219 -6.00 -21.97 6.55
CA ALA A 219 -5.15 -21.07 7.32
C ALA A 219 -5.84 -20.78 8.65
N TYR A 220 -5.14 -20.99 9.76
CA TYR A 220 -5.71 -20.80 11.10
C TYR A 220 -4.66 -20.37 12.11
N THR A 221 -5.08 -19.70 13.19
CA THR A 221 -4.20 -19.38 14.32
C THR A 221 -4.15 -20.53 15.32
N THR A 222 -2.96 -20.96 15.73
CA THR A 222 -2.77 -22.14 16.59
C THR A 222 -3.08 -21.86 18.07
N HIS A 223 -3.66 -22.85 18.77
CA HIS A 223 -4.06 -22.74 20.19
C HIS A 223 -2.90 -22.46 21.15
N ASP A 224 -1.68 -22.91 20.83
CA ASP A 224 -0.51 -22.81 21.69
C ASP A 224 0.06 -21.39 21.79
N ASP A 225 0.35 -20.75 20.65
CA ASP A 225 1.03 -19.46 20.62
C ASP A 225 0.39 -18.43 19.67
N GLY A 226 -0.69 -18.80 18.95
CA GLY A 226 -1.38 -17.91 18.03
C GLY A 226 -0.67 -17.74 16.68
N THR A 227 0.34 -18.56 16.37
CA THR A 227 0.99 -18.60 15.05
C THR A 227 -0.05 -18.86 13.96
N LEU A 228 0.02 -18.11 12.86
CA LEU A 228 -0.79 -18.43 11.69
C LEU A 228 -0.15 -19.62 10.96
N ARG A 229 -0.89 -20.72 10.87
CA ARG A 229 -0.50 -21.94 10.18
C ARG A 229 -1.30 -22.12 8.91
N LEU A 230 -0.60 -22.31 7.79
CA LEU A 230 -1.14 -22.84 6.55
C LEU A 230 -0.91 -24.35 6.53
N ALA A 231 -1.99 -25.12 6.36
CA ALA A 231 -1.93 -26.58 6.32
C ALA A 231 -2.78 -27.16 5.20
N GLU A 232 -2.35 -28.30 4.67
CA GLU A 232 -3.07 -29.15 3.73
C GLU A 232 -3.76 -30.30 4.50
N PHE A 233 -4.98 -30.63 4.06
CA PHE A 233 -5.74 -31.80 4.47
C PHE A 233 -6.22 -32.57 3.25
N VAL A 234 -6.56 -33.86 3.45
CA VAL A 234 -7.10 -34.72 2.39
C VAL A 234 -8.46 -35.26 2.79
N ALA A 235 -9.48 -34.88 2.02
CA ALA A 235 -10.85 -35.34 2.19
C ALA A 235 -11.04 -36.77 1.63
N SER A 236 -11.60 -37.63 2.48
CA SER A 236 -11.98 -39.01 2.17
C SER A 236 -13.33 -39.06 1.46
N ALA A 237 -13.46 -39.96 0.48
CA ALA A 237 -14.73 -40.20 -0.19
C ALA A 237 -15.63 -41.12 0.63
N ASN A 238 -16.91 -40.76 0.76
CA ASN A 238 -17.93 -41.59 1.37
C ASN A 238 -18.43 -42.69 0.41
N ALA A 239 -19.46 -43.44 0.81
CA ALA A 239 -20.02 -44.54 0.02
C ALA A 239 -20.62 -44.11 -1.34
N THR A 240 -21.00 -42.84 -1.51
CA THR A 240 -21.50 -42.28 -2.77
C THR A 240 -20.40 -41.63 -3.61
N GLY A 241 -19.15 -41.64 -3.13
CA GLY A 241 -17.99 -41.05 -3.81
C GLY A 241 -17.78 -39.56 -3.52
N VAL A 242 -18.62 -38.94 -2.69
CA VAL A 242 -18.50 -37.53 -2.31
C VAL A 242 -17.43 -37.38 -1.22
N ARG A 243 -16.57 -36.38 -1.36
CA ARG A 243 -15.52 -36.08 -0.38
C ARG A 243 -16.04 -35.11 0.68
N ASP A 244 -16.63 -35.66 1.74
CA ASP A 244 -17.38 -34.91 2.77
C ASP A 244 -16.79 -35.03 4.18
N HIS A 245 -15.62 -35.65 4.33
CA HIS A 245 -14.95 -35.79 5.61
C HIS A 245 -13.42 -35.81 5.48
N ALA A 246 -12.72 -35.12 6.37
CA ALA A 246 -11.28 -35.17 6.54
C ALA A 246 -10.92 -35.42 8.02
N ASP A 247 -9.98 -36.34 8.25
CA ASP A 247 -9.45 -36.61 9.59
C ASP A 247 -8.38 -35.55 9.92
N ALA A 248 -8.46 -34.97 11.13
CA ALA A 248 -7.48 -34.00 11.61
C ALA A 248 -6.03 -34.53 11.57
N GLY A 249 -5.84 -35.85 11.70
CA GLY A 249 -4.54 -36.50 11.59
C GLY A 249 -3.94 -36.54 10.18
N THR A 250 -4.68 -36.10 9.15
CA THR A 250 -4.15 -35.95 7.77
C THR A 250 -3.42 -34.63 7.55
N GLU A 251 -3.35 -33.77 8.57
CA GLU A 251 -2.71 -32.46 8.49
C GLU A 251 -1.26 -32.58 7.99
N ARG A 252 -0.95 -31.81 6.93
CA ARG A 252 0.41 -31.52 6.49
C ARG A 252 0.64 -30.01 6.57
N VAL A 253 1.45 -29.59 7.53
CA VAL A 253 1.82 -28.18 7.68
C VAL A 253 2.70 -27.73 6.51
N LEU A 254 2.34 -26.60 5.90
CA LEU A 254 3.07 -26.01 4.78
C LEU A 254 3.90 -24.81 5.20
N LEU A 255 3.28 -23.86 5.93
CA LEU A 255 3.91 -22.61 6.34
C LEU A 255 3.40 -22.21 7.73
N GLU A 256 4.30 -21.67 8.55
CA GLU A 256 3.97 -21.09 9.85
C GLU A 256 4.54 -19.67 9.93
N VAL A 257 3.70 -18.71 10.28
CA VAL A 257 4.07 -17.31 10.41
C VAL A 257 3.69 -16.83 11.80
N ALA A 258 4.70 -16.59 12.64
CA ALA A 258 4.50 -16.07 13.99
C ALA A 258 3.81 -14.70 13.94
N GLN A 259 2.73 -14.57 14.70
CA GLN A 259 1.93 -13.36 14.82
C GLN A 259 2.30 -12.61 16.11
N PRO A 260 2.83 -11.37 16.02
CA PRO A 260 3.27 -10.62 17.19
C PRO A 260 2.09 -10.05 18.00
N TYR A 261 0.90 -9.99 17.41
CA TYR A 261 -0.34 -9.60 18.07
C TYR A 261 -1.51 -10.47 17.61
N ARG A 262 -2.67 -10.33 18.28
CA ARG A 262 -3.86 -11.15 18.00
C ARG A 262 -4.68 -10.68 16.79
N ASN A 263 -4.39 -9.48 16.28
CA ASN A 263 -5.10 -8.87 15.16
C ASN A 263 -4.17 -8.72 13.94
N HIS A 264 -4.77 -8.42 12.80
CA HIS A 264 -4.20 -8.36 11.46
C HIS A 264 -3.49 -9.65 11.05
N ASN A 265 -4.14 -10.79 11.35
CA ASN A 265 -3.63 -12.09 10.98
C ASN A 265 -3.81 -12.38 9.47
N GLY A 266 -4.76 -11.70 8.81
CA GLY A 266 -5.17 -12.01 7.44
C GLY A 266 -5.75 -13.42 7.35
N GLY A 267 -5.13 -14.27 6.54
CA GLY A 267 -5.41 -15.70 6.47
C GLY A 267 -6.34 -16.11 5.33
N HIS A 268 -6.84 -15.21 4.49
CA HIS A 268 -7.63 -15.61 3.32
C HIS A 268 -6.79 -16.46 2.35
N LEU A 269 -7.39 -17.52 1.83
CA LEU A 269 -6.80 -18.41 0.82
C LEU A 269 -7.64 -18.43 -0.46
N SER A 270 -6.99 -18.40 -1.62
CA SER A 270 -7.65 -18.65 -2.90
C SER A 270 -6.67 -19.21 -3.92
N PHE A 271 -7.13 -20.06 -4.81
CA PHE A 271 -6.34 -20.46 -5.97
C PHE A 271 -6.50 -19.45 -7.09
N GLY A 272 -5.39 -19.00 -7.66
CA GLY A 272 -5.41 -18.16 -8.85
C GLY A 272 -5.76 -18.95 -10.11
N PRO A 273 -6.11 -18.26 -11.21
CA PRO A 273 -6.34 -18.89 -12.51
C PRO A 273 -5.08 -19.55 -13.09
N ASP A 274 -3.92 -19.23 -12.51
CA ASP A 274 -2.62 -19.80 -12.81
C ASP A 274 -2.33 -21.13 -12.07
N GLY A 275 -3.23 -21.58 -11.20
CA GLY A 275 -3.13 -22.84 -10.46
C GLY A 275 -2.32 -22.77 -9.17
N TYR A 276 -1.84 -21.59 -8.76
CA TYR A 276 -1.08 -21.42 -7.53
C TYR A 276 -1.97 -20.99 -6.37
N LEU A 277 -1.54 -21.32 -5.14
CA LEU A 277 -2.25 -20.94 -3.92
C LEU A 277 -1.79 -19.55 -3.48
N TYR A 278 -2.74 -18.64 -3.25
CA TYR A 278 -2.51 -17.31 -2.72
C TYR A 278 -2.93 -17.25 -1.25
N LEU A 279 -2.15 -16.54 -0.42
CA LEU A 279 -2.39 -16.34 1.01
C LEU A 279 -2.18 -14.87 1.38
N GLY A 280 -3.21 -14.22 1.90
CA GLY A 280 -3.12 -12.85 2.43
C GLY A 280 -2.63 -12.84 3.88
N LEU A 281 -1.67 -12.00 4.21
CA LEU A 281 -1.12 -11.83 5.55
C LEU A 281 -1.13 -10.35 5.93
N GLY A 282 -1.78 -10.00 7.05
CA GLY A 282 -1.69 -8.66 7.60
C GLY A 282 -0.31 -8.36 8.18
N ASP A 283 -0.10 -7.12 8.60
CA ASP A 283 1.16 -6.59 9.15
C ASP A 283 1.54 -7.20 10.52
N GLY A 284 0.72 -8.10 11.05
CA GLY A 284 0.92 -8.77 12.34
C GLY A 284 0.33 -8.02 13.52
N GLY A 285 -0.40 -6.93 13.26
CA GLY A 285 -1.25 -6.29 14.24
C GLY A 285 -0.58 -5.19 15.02
N LYS A 286 -1.24 -4.80 16.11
CA LYS A 286 -1.05 -3.50 16.78
C LYS A 286 -1.45 -2.36 15.82
N TYR A 287 -1.12 -1.13 16.18
CA TYR A 287 -1.42 0.07 15.39
C TYR A 287 -0.20 0.48 14.54
N SER A 288 -0.45 1.09 13.38
CA SER A 288 0.54 1.82 12.57
C SER A 288 1.78 1.01 12.15
N ASP A 289 1.61 -0.29 11.86
CA ASP A 289 2.70 -1.24 11.56
C ASP A 289 3.86 -1.16 12.57
N ALA A 290 3.54 -1.42 13.84
CA ALA A 290 4.46 -1.30 14.97
C ALA A 290 5.70 -2.23 14.93
N PHE A 291 5.79 -3.08 13.91
CA PHE A 291 6.87 -4.04 13.73
C PHE A 291 7.59 -3.89 12.38
N ALA A 292 7.26 -2.87 11.59
CA ALA A 292 7.89 -2.57 10.30
C ALA A 292 7.78 -3.72 9.30
N ASN A 293 6.62 -4.36 9.21
CA ASN A 293 6.43 -5.56 8.40
C ASN A 293 6.03 -5.24 6.97
N ALA A 294 5.06 -4.35 6.76
CA ALA A 294 4.38 -4.18 5.47
C ALA A 294 5.31 -3.69 4.35
N GLN A 295 6.34 -2.90 4.68
CA GLN A 295 7.36 -2.44 3.73
C GLN A 295 8.66 -3.26 3.77
N ASN A 296 8.75 -4.25 4.66
CA ASN A 296 9.92 -5.09 4.79
C ASN A 296 9.76 -6.34 3.92
N LEU A 297 10.38 -6.31 2.75
CA LEU A 297 10.38 -7.42 1.80
C LEU A 297 11.00 -8.72 2.34
N GLN A 298 11.66 -8.72 3.49
CA GLN A 298 12.16 -9.94 4.15
C GLN A 298 11.13 -10.55 5.12
N SER A 299 10.01 -9.85 5.37
CA SER A 299 8.89 -10.33 6.19
C SER A 299 7.75 -10.79 5.27
N LEU A 300 7.11 -11.91 5.62
CA LEU A 300 5.89 -12.36 4.93
C LEU A 300 4.64 -11.57 5.37
N LYS A 301 4.73 -10.77 6.42
CA LYS A 301 3.59 -10.00 6.95
C LYS A 301 3.37 -8.72 6.13
N GLY A 302 2.12 -8.27 6.08
CA GLY A 302 1.69 -7.13 5.27
C GLY A 302 1.82 -7.39 3.77
N SER A 303 1.55 -8.64 3.35
CA SER A 303 1.80 -9.11 1.99
C SER A 303 0.75 -10.10 1.52
N LEU A 304 0.68 -10.27 0.20
CA LEU A 304 0.00 -11.38 -0.45
C LEU A 304 1.06 -12.34 -0.98
N LEU A 305 0.98 -13.60 -0.57
CA LEU A 305 1.89 -14.67 -0.99
C LEU A 305 1.33 -15.46 -2.17
N ARG A 306 2.20 -16.08 -2.96
CA ARG A 306 1.85 -17.00 -4.06
C ARG A 306 2.77 -18.23 -4.04
N LEU A 307 2.18 -19.40 -3.82
CA LEU A 307 2.89 -20.66 -3.50
C LEU A 307 2.55 -21.76 -4.51
N ASP A 308 3.55 -22.59 -4.85
CA ASP A 308 3.37 -23.84 -5.59
C ASP A 308 3.20 -25.01 -4.64
N VAL A 309 1.95 -25.38 -4.35
CA VAL A 309 1.63 -26.50 -3.45
C VAL A 309 1.70 -27.87 -4.15
N ASP A 310 1.97 -27.92 -5.45
CA ASP A 310 2.12 -29.14 -6.24
C ASP A 310 3.59 -29.54 -6.44
N ALA A 311 4.52 -28.63 -6.14
CA ALA A 311 5.96 -28.86 -6.20
C ALA A 311 6.63 -28.65 -4.83
N GLY A 312 7.88 -29.12 -4.69
CA GLY A 312 8.69 -28.91 -3.50
C GLY A 312 8.27 -29.72 -2.27
N ASP A 313 9.00 -29.51 -1.17
CA ASP A 313 8.67 -30.06 0.15
C ASP A 313 9.04 -29.03 1.24
N PRO A 314 8.07 -28.37 1.89
CA PRO A 314 6.63 -28.63 1.81
C PRO A 314 5.91 -28.04 0.57
N TYR A 315 6.46 -27.00 -0.05
CA TYR A 315 5.94 -26.35 -1.26
C TYR A 315 7.10 -25.78 -2.11
N GLY A 316 6.81 -25.35 -3.33
CA GLY A 316 7.74 -24.70 -4.26
C GLY A 316 7.46 -23.19 -4.39
N ILE A 317 8.44 -22.47 -4.93
CA ILE A 317 8.30 -21.07 -5.31
C ILE A 317 8.06 -20.99 -6.81
N PRO A 318 6.94 -20.40 -7.27
CA PRO A 318 6.74 -20.16 -8.69
C PRO A 318 7.81 -19.22 -9.27
N ASP A 319 8.44 -19.59 -10.39
CA ASP A 319 9.43 -18.75 -11.11
C ASP A 319 8.88 -17.35 -11.46
N GLY A 320 7.56 -17.25 -11.60
CA GLY A 320 6.85 -16.01 -11.87
C GLY A 320 6.77 -15.04 -10.69
N ASN A 321 7.20 -15.39 -9.47
CA ASN A 321 7.14 -14.47 -8.33
C ASN A 321 8.14 -13.31 -8.48
N PRO A 322 7.80 -12.09 -8.00
CA PRO A 322 8.66 -10.91 -8.13
C PRO A 322 10.02 -11.03 -7.46
N PHE A 323 10.13 -11.82 -6.39
CA PHE A 323 11.35 -11.96 -5.59
C PHE A 323 11.96 -13.37 -5.62
N ALA A 324 11.58 -14.21 -6.60
CA ALA A 324 12.06 -15.58 -6.72
C ALA A 324 13.60 -15.67 -6.82
N ASP A 325 14.24 -14.70 -7.47
CA ASP A 325 15.69 -14.62 -7.67
C ASP A 325 16.43 -13.79 -6.58
N GLY A 326 15.72 -13.34 -5.54
CA GLY A 326 16.25 -12.52 -4.44
C GLY A 326 15.68 -11.10 -4.38
N GLY A 327 16.15 -10.31 -3.41
CA GLY A 327 15.65 -8.94 -3.13
C GLY A 327 14.48 -8.87 -2.14
N GLY A 328 13.83 -10.01 -1.87
CA GLY A 328 12.74 -10.17 -0.91
C GLY A 328 12.54 -11.65 -0.58
N ALA A 329 11.57 -11.95 0.27
CA ALA A 329 11.10 -13.29 0.51
C ALA A 329 10.44 -13.82 -0.77
N PRO A 330 10.86 -14.99 -1.28
CA PRO A 330 10.48 -15.46 -2.60
C PRO A 330 8.99 -15.79 -2.74
N GLU A 331 8.28 -15.98 -1.62
CA GLU A 331 6.84 -16.24 -1.55
C GLU A 331 6.00 -15.00 -1.89
N ILE A 332 6.53 -13.79 -1.69
CA ILE A 332 5.77 -12.54 -1.83
C ILE A 332 5.37 -12.32 -3.30
N TRP A 333 4.08 -12.13 -3.54
CA TRP A 333 3.50 -11.68 -4.81
C TRP A 333 3.29 -10.16 -4.84
N ALA A 334 2.81 -9.58 -3.74
CA ALA A 334 2.58 -8.15 -3.56
C ALA A 334 2.71 -7.80 -2.07
N TYR A 335 3.00 -6.55 -1.74
CA TYR A 335 3.30 -6.12 -0.36
C TYR A 335 2.80 -4.71 -0.07
N GLY A 336 2.95 -4.25 1.17
CA GLY A 336 2.49 -2.93 1.60
C GLY A 336 1.01 -2.92 1.97
N PHE A 337 0.49 -4.03 2.48
CA PHE A 337 -0.87 -4.13 3.00
C PHE A 337 -0.90 -4.03 4.52
N ARG A 338 -2.01 -3.55 5.07
CA ARG A 338 -2.27 -3.55 6.52
C ARG A 338 -2.88 -4.85 7.00
N ASN A 339 -4.06 -5.19 6.47
CA ASN A 339 -4.81 -6.40 6.80
C ASN A 339 -5.67 -6.80 5.59
N PRO A 340 -5.08 -7.52 4.60
CA PRO A 340 -5.76 -7.92 3.38
C PRO A 340 -6.78 -9.04 3.66
N TRP A 341 -7.90 -8.67 4.28
CA TRP A 341 -8.86 -9.58 4.92
C TRP A 341 -9.54 -10.51 3.92
N LYS A 342 -10.02 -9.99 2.78
CA LYS A 342 -10.64 -10.79 1.70
C LYS A 342 -10.17 -10.33 0.31
N PHE A 343 -9.87 -11.31 -0.54
CA PHE A 343 -9.55 -11.09 -1.95
C PHE A 343 -10.18 -12.18 -2.82
N SER A 344 -10.32 -11.90 -4.12
CA SER A 344 -10.82 -12.87 -5.09
C SER A 344 -10.26 -12.62 -6.49
N PHE A 345 -10.24 -13.67 -7.30
CA PHE A 345 -9.96 -13.53 -8.72
C PHE A 345 -11.29 -13.42 -9.47
N ASP A 346 -11.38 -12.47 -10.38
CA ASP A 346 -12.46 -12.45 -11.36
C ASP A 346 -12.32 -13.65 -12.31
N SER A 347 -13.33 -14.52 -12.34
CA SER A 347 -13.28 -15.77 -13.12
C SER A 347 -13.26 -15.55 -14.63
N GLU A 348 -13.62 -14.36 -15.11
CA GLU A 348 -13.59 -14.02 -16.54
C GLU A 348 -12.27 -13.37 -16.97
N THR A 349 -11.77 -12.40 -16.20
CA THR A 349 -10.57 -11.61 -16.57
C THR A 349 -9.29 -12.13 -15.94
N GLY A 350 -9.38 -12.86 -14.82
CA GLY A 350 -8.25 -13.25 -14.00
C GLY A 350 -7.66 -12.13 -13.14
N GLU A 351 -8.28 -10.93 -13.12
CA GLU A 351 -7.85 -9.83 -12.26
C GLU A 351 -8.02 -10.20 -10.78
N LEU A 352 -7.05 -9.83 -9.96
CA LEU A 352 -7.06 -10.05 -8.52
C LEU A 352 -7.57 -8.81 -7.80
N TRP A 353 -8.73 -8.92 -7.16
CA TRP A 353 -9.38 -7.88 -6.38
C TRP A 353 -9.16 -8.14 -4.90
N LEU A 354 -8.74 -7.13 -4.14
CA LEU A 354 -8.43 -7.27 -2.72
C LEU A 354 -9.02 -6.10 -1.94
N GLY A 355 -9.71 -6.37 -0.84
CA GLY A 355 -10.06 -5.35 0.16
C GLY A 355 -9.02 -5.34 1.28
N ASP A 356 -8.39 -4.20 1.54
CA ASP A 356 -7.43 -4.01 2.64
C ASP A 356 -8.05 -3.13 3.73
N VAL A 357 -7.98 -3.61 4.98
CA VAL A 357 -8.63 -2.94 6.11
C VAL A 357 -7.76 -1.81 6.65
N GLY A 358 -8.33 -0.61 6.69
CA GLY A 358 -7.70 0.63 7.16
C GLY A 358 -7.38 0.67 8.65
N GLN A 359 -6.53 1.62 9.05
CA GLN A 359 -6.12 1.82 10.43
C GLN A 359 -7.04 2.78 11.18
N ASP A 360 -7.23 3.99 10.65
CA ASP A 360 -7.88 5.10 11.36
C ASP A 360 -8.92 5.83 10.49
N ALA A 361 -8.73 5.89 9.17
CA ALA A 361 -9.49 6.82 8.33
C ALA A 361 -9.97 6.27 6.99
N TRP A 362 -9.28 5.32 6.36
CA TRP A 362 -9.56 4.92 4.98
C TRP A 362 -9.55 3.41 4.79
N GLU A 363 -10.60 2.89 4.19
CA GLU A 363 -10.65 1.53 3.68
C GLU A 363 -10.39 1.52 2.16
N GLU A 364 -9.82 0.44 1.63
CA GLU A 364 -9.43 0.41 0.22
C GLU A 364 -9.73 -0.90 -0.50
N ILE A 365 -9.98 -0.79 -1.80
CA ILE A 365 -10.07 -1.87 -2.77
C ILE A 365 -8.93 -1.70 -3.77
N ASN A 366 -8.13 -2.75 -3.92
CA ASN A 366 -6.96 -2.80 -4.77
C ASN A 366 -7.15 -3.79 -5.94
N ILE A 367 -6.65 -3.41 -7.12
CA ILE A 367 -6.33 -4.37 -8.18
C ILE A 367 -4.88 -4.77 -7.98
N VAL A 368 -4.67 -6.04 -7.62
CA VAL A 368 -3.36 -6.50 -7.16
C VAL A 368 -2.52 -7.03 -8.30
N GLU A 369 -1.36 -6.40 -8.51
CA GLU A 369 -0.43 -6.73 -9.58
C GLU A 369 0.88 -7.34 -9.03
N ARG A 370 1.60 -8.05 -9.91
CA ARG A 370 2.89 -8.67 -9.59
C ARG A 370 3.89 -7.63 -9.08
N GLY A 371 4.35 -7.80 -7.85
CA GLY A 371 5.35 -6.94 -7.22
C GLY A 371 4.81 -5.57 -6.79
N GLY A 372 3.49 -5.36 -6.82
CA GLY A 372 2.87 -4.12 -6.40
C GLY A 372 3.15 -3.79 -4.93
N ASN A 373 3.34 -2.51 -4.65
CA ASN A 373 3.48 -1.94 -3.31
C ASN A 373 2.25 -1.08 -2.99
N TYR A 374 1.45 -1.52 -2.03
CA TYR A 374 0.18 -0.87 -1.65
C TYR A 374 0.35 0.13 -0.50
N GLY A 375 1.60 0.46 -0.17
CA GLY A 375 1.93 1.70 0.51
C GLY A 375 1.83 1.67 2.03
N TRP A 376 1.11 0.75 2.67
CA TRP A 376 1.06 0.67 4.14
C TRP A 376 2.46 0.44 4.72
N ALA A 377 2.95 1.19 5.72
CA ALA A 377 2.30 2.24 6.50
C ALA A 377 2.77 3.67 6.17
N TYR A 378 3.14 3.94 4.91
CA TYR A 378 3.33 5.29 4.37
C TYR A 378 2.03 5.91 3.84
N TYR A 379 1.12 5.05 3.38
CA TYR A 379 -0.18 5.41 2.84
C TYR A 379 -1.28 4.60 3.54
N GLU A 380 -2.43 5.22 3.72
CA GLU A 380 -3.70 4.58 4.10
C GLU A 380 -4.73 5.01 3.06
N GLY A 381 -5.11 4.12 2.13
CA GLY A 381 -5.69 4.55 0.87
C GLY A 381 -4.69 5.42 0.08
N SER A 382 -5.20 6.36 -0.70
CA SER A 382 -4.45 7.39 -1.43
C SER A 382 -3.85 8.48 -0.53
N HIS A 383 -4.01 8.36 0.78
CA HIS A 383 -3.68 9.40 1.74
C HIS A 383 -2.39 9.11 2.49
N CYS A 384 -1.59 10.16 2.67
CA CYS A 384 -0.44 10.14 3.55
C CYS A 384 -0.79 9.62 4.95
N TYR A 385 -0.03 8.63 5.42
CA TYR A 385 -0.12 8.12 6.79
C TYR A 385 1.19 8.39 7.53
N GLU A 386 1.11 9.13 8.64
CA GLU A 386 2.26 9.40 9.50
C GLU A 386 2.34 8.36 10.61
N SER A 387 3.03 7.25 10.34
CA SER A 387 3.30 6.27 11.40
C SER A 387 4.19 6.88 12.51
N PRO A 388 3.87 6.68 13.80
CA PRO A 388 4.60 7.27 14.91
C PRO A 388 5.95 6.59 15.19
N PHE A 389 6.32 5.58 14.40
CA PHE A 389 7.52 4.78 14.62
C PHE A 389 8.70 5.25 13.75
N LYS A 390 9.86 5.40 14.41
CA LYS A 390 11.07 6.02 13.83
C LYS A 390 11.60 5.40 12.54
N TYR A 391 11.28 4.15 12.25
CA TYR A 391 11.71 3.49 11.01
C TYR A 391 10.95 3.99 9.78
N TYR A 392 9.85 4.72 9.97
CA TYR A 392 9.16 5.45 8.90
C TYR A 392 9.51 6.95 8.87
N ASP A 393 10.34 7.45 9.79
CA ASP A 393 10.78 8.85 9.80
C ASP A 393 11.50 9.19 8.48
N GLY A 394 11.20 10.36 7.92
CA GLY A 394 11.90 10.90 6.76
C GLY A 394 11.41 10.40 5.40
N TRP A 395 10.38 9.56 5.38
CA TRP A 395 9.57 9.35 4.20
C TRP A 395 8.55 10.48 4.08
N ASP A 396 8.52 11.17 2.94
CA ASP A 396 7.38 11.97 2.54
C ASP A 396 6.54 11.17 1.55
N CYS A 397 5.23 11.19 1.69
CA CYS A 397 4.31 10.51 0.77
C CYS A 397 4.11 11.32 -0.53
N SER A 398 5.18 11.97 -0.99
CA SER A 398 5.24 12.64 -2.29
C SER A 398 5.25 11.66 -3.47
N GLY A 399 5.32 10.34 -3.20
CA GLY A 399 5.42 9.30 -4.21
C GLY A 399 6.78 9.27 -4.93
N LEU A 400 7.79 9.94 -4.38
CA LEU A 400 9.13 10.06 -4.93
C LEU A 400 10.13 9.44 -3.94
N ASP A 401 10.85 8.42 -4.37
CA ASP A 401 12.02 7.92 -3.63
C ASP A 401 13.08 9.04 -3.59
N PRO A 402 13.46 9.56 -2.39
CA PRO A 402 14.49 10.58 -2.27
C PRO A 402 15.86 10.13 -2.80
N GLN A 403 16.13 8.82 -2.85
CA GLN A 403 17.36 8.26 -3.43
C GLN A 403 17.32 8.31 -4.97
N ALA A 404 16.17 8.01 -5.59
CA ALA A 404 15.95 8.12 -7.03
C ALA A 404 16.08 9.58 -7.53
N GLU A 405 15.58 10.58 -6.79
CA GLU A 405 15.74 12.00 -7.13
C GLU A 405 17.21 12.47 -7.03
N GLY A 406 17.92 11.98 -6.01
CA GLY A 406 19.36 12.21 -5.88
C GLY A 406 20.10 11.73 -7.13
N ALA A 407 19.88 10.47 -7.52
CA ALA A 407 20.50 9.88 -8.71
C ALA A 407 20.11 10.60 -10.01
N TRP A 408 18.84 11.01 -10.16
CA TRP A 408 18.33 11.70 -11.35
C TRP A 408 18.97 13.08 -11.57
N LEU A 409 19.18 13.85 -10.51
CA LEU A 409 19.88 15.14 -10.58
C LEU A 409 21.38 14.95 -10.84
N TRP A 410 21.99 13.93 -10.25
CA TRP A 410 23.41 13.60 -10.46
C TRP A 410 23.70 13.16 -11.90
N GLU A 411 22.87 12.30 -12.50
CA GLU A 411 23.04 11.86 -13.88
C GLU A 411 22.94 13.03 -14.87
N ARG A 412 21.96 13.93 -14.72
CA ARG A 412 21.76 15.02 -15.71
C ARG A 412 22.70 16.21 -15.54
N VAL A 413 23.17 16.51 -14.33
CA VAL A 413 24.05 17.67 -14.07
C VAL A 413 25.52 17.32 -14.26
N LEU A 414 25.97 16.11 -13.91
CA LEU A 414 27.38 15.72 -14.04
C LEU A 414 27.71 14.92 -15.30
N LEU A 415 26.75 14.27 -15.98
CA LEU A 415 27.01 13.60 -17.27
C LEU A 415 26.78 14.54 -18.46
N ASN A 416 26.32 15.77 -18.26
CA ASN A 416 26.21 16.76 -19.34
C ASN A 416 27.59 17.41 -19.59
N PRO A 417 28.23 17.16 -20.75
CA PRO A 417 29.57 17.68 -21.05
C PRO A 417 29.63 19.21 -21.05
N LEU A 418 28.51 19.86 -21.38
CA LEU A 418 28.39 21.32 -21.40
C LEU A 418 28.37 21.90 -19.97
N ALA A 419 27.71 21.23 -19.03
CA ALA A 419 27.67 21.65 -17.62
C ALA A 419 29.06 21.54 -16.98
N LEU A 420 29.79 20.45 -17.25
CA LEU A 420 31.19 20.29 -16.81
C LEU A 420 32.13 21.33 -17.43
N LEU A 421 31.95 21.67 -18.71
CA LEU A 421 32.72 22.72 -19.38
C LEU A 421 32.44 24.11 -18.77
N LEU A 422 31.18 24.43 -18.50
CA LEU A 422 30.78 25.71 -17.91
C LEU A 422 31.24 25.83 -16.45
N LEU A 423 31.18 24.74 -15.68
CA LEU A 423 31.71 24.67 -14.31
C LEU A 423 33.24 24.82 -14.31
N GLY A 424 33.93 24.15 -15.23
CA GLY A 424 35.37 24.27 -15.41
C GLY A 424 35.81 25.68 -15.79
N ALA A 425 35.10 26.32 -16.73
CA ALA A 425 35.37 27.69 -17.17
C ALA A 425 35.14 28.71 -16.05
N SER A 426 34.07 28.54 -15.27
CA SER A 426 33.74 29.44 -14.17
C SER A 426 34.69 29.31 -12.97
N LEU A 427 35.16 28.10 -12.64
CA LEU A 427 36.23 27.89 -11.65
C LEU A 427 37.56 28.53 -12.09
N LEU A 428 37.87 28.52 -13.39
CA LEU A 428 39.05 29.18 -13.96
C LEU A 428 38.96 30.71 -13.85
N ILE A 429 37.78 31.26 -14.10
CA ILE A 429 37.49 32.70 -13.96
C ILE A 429 37.54 33.13 -12.49
N ALA A 430 36.92 32.37 -11.58
CA ALA A 430 36.94 32.63 -10.13
C ALA A 430 38.37 32.62 -9.57
N ARG A 431 39.21 31.69 -10.05
CA ARG A 431 40.64 31.61 -9.68
C ARG A 431 41.46 32.78 -10.22
N ARG A 432 41.10 33.33 -11.39
CA ARG A 432 41.77 34.49 -11.99
C ARG A 432 41.36 35.81 -11.34
N LEU A 433 40.14 35.90 -10.85
CA LEU A 433 39.55 37.11 -10.26
C LEU A 433 39.60 37.14 -8.72
N GLY A 434 40.05 36.06 -8.07
CA GLY A 434 40.31 36.03 -6.63
C GLY A 434 39.07 36.12 -5.74
N ARG A 435 37.87 35.85 -6.28
CA ARG A 435 36.60 35.85 -5.53
C ARG A 435 35.79 34.61 -5.88
N TRP A 436 35.33 33.88 -4.86
CA TRP A 436 34.33 32.83 -5.02
C TRP A 436 32.97 33.49 -5.26
N PRO A 437 32.31 33.26 -6.40
CA PRO A 437 31.06 33.93 -6.69
C PRO A 437 29.91 32.94 -6.49
N LEU A 438 29.25 33.01 -5.34
CA LEU A 438 27.98 32.31 -5.04
C LEU A 438 26.89 32.57 -6.10
N TRP A 439 27.04 33.60 -6.93
CA TRP A 439 26.12 33.91 -8.04
C TRP A 439 26.28 33.02 -9.27
N ILE A 440 27.40 32.31 -9.46
CA ILE A 440 27.63 31.47 -10.64
C ILE A 440 26.86 30.15 -10.57
N THR A 441 26.77 29.51 -9.41
CA THR A 441 25.95 28.30 -9.21
C THR A 441 24.48 28.59 -9.49
N ALA A 442 23.97 29.72 -9.00
CA ALA A 442 22.63 30.19 -9.33
C ALA A 442 22.46 30.48 -10.84
N TRP A 443 23.50 30.98 -11.52
CA TRP A 443 23.48 31.25 -12.96
C TRP A 443 23.47 29.98 -13.81
N ILE A 444 24.19 28.93 -13.41
CA ILE A 444 24.25 27.64 -14.11
C ILE A 444 22.90 26.92 -13.99
N THR A 445 22.29 26.89 -12.80
CA THR A 445 20.93 26.34 -12.61
C THR A 445 19.89 27.15 -13.41
N ALA A 446 20.04 28.47 -13.46
CA ALA A 446 19.17 29.37 -14.20
C ALA A 446 19.32 29.25 -15.74
N ALA A 447 20.49 28.87 -16.25
CA ALA A 447 20.75 28.78 -17.69
C ALA A 447 20.26 27.47 -18.34
N VAL A 448 20.00 26.44 -17.54
CA VAL A 448 19.70 25.08 -18.01
C VAL A 448 18.23 24.69 -17.82
N ILE A 449 17.49 25.42 -16.97
CA ILE A 449 16.08 25.15 -16.65
C ILE A 449 15.21 26.29 -17.21
N SER A 450 14.25 25.93 -18.06
CA SER A 450 13.29 26.87 -18.64
C SER A 450 12.32 27.40 -17.56
N PRO A 451 11.74 28.61 -17.75
CA PRO A 451 10.73 29.14 -16.83
C PRO A 451 9.53 28.19 -16.61
N ALA A 452 9.18 27.38 -17.62
CA ALA A 452 8.09 26.40 -17.54
C ALA A 452 8.46 25.17 -16.69
N GLU A 453 9.69 24.68 -16.79
CA GLU A 453 10.20 23.59 -15.95
C GLU A 453 10.36 24.03 -14.49
N LEU A 454 10.78 25.28 -14.27
CA LEU A 454 10.83 25.87 -12.92
C LEU A 454 9.43 25.99 -12.31
N GLN A 455 8.41 26.21 -13.15
CA GLN A 455 7.02 26.35 -12.73
C GLN A 455 6.37 24.99 -12.46
N ALA A 456 6.70 23.96 -13.25
CA ALA A 456 6.24 22.59 -13.03
C ALA A 456 6.84 21.97 -11.76
N ALA A 457 8.14 22.19 -11.50
CA ALA A 457 8.81 21.71 -10.28
C ALA A 457 8.29 22.34 -8.98
N LEU A 458 7.53 23.44 -9.06
CA LEU A 458 7.00 24.18 -7.91
C LEU A 458 5.47 24.09 -7.77
N ALA A 459 4.79 23.40 -8.69
CA ALA A 459 3.33 23.35 -8.74
C ALA A 459 2.71 22.43 -7.66
N GLY A 460 3.51 21.58 -7.00
CA GLY A 460 3.05 20.65 -5.96
C GLY A 460 3.81 20.70 -4.63
N ALA A 461 4.65 21.72 -4.42
CA ALA A 461 5.51 21.78 -3.24
C ALA A 461 4.86 22.54 -2.07
N GLU A 462 4.29 21.80 -1.12
CA GLU A 462 4.14 22.22 0.29
C GLU A 462 5.36 21.66 1.07
N PRO A 463 6.03 22.41 1.97
CA PRO A 463 5.48 23.35 2.95
C PRO A 463 5.64 24.84 2.58
N PRO A 464 4.95 25.76 3.29
CA PRO A 464 4.91 27.19 2.97
C PRO A 464 6.30 27.84 2.91
N LEU A 465 6.46 28.75 1.95
CA LEU A 465 7.60 29.65 1.92
C LEU A 465 7.37 30.75 2.96
N LEU A 466 8.27 30.83 3.93
CA LEU A 466 8.30 31.96 4.85
C LEU A 466 9.02 33.12 4.16
N VAL A 467 8.36 34.27 4.08
CA VAL A 467 8.89 35.47 3.44
C VAL A 467 9.06 36.56 4.49
N ASP A 468 10.29 36.89 4.89
CA ASP A 468 10.54 37.98 5.84
C ASP A 468 10.92 39.28 5.11
N LEU A 469 9.98 40.22 5.13
CA LEU A 469 10.13 41.55 4.52
C LEU A 469 10.62 42.62 5.49
N ARG A 470 10.88 42.26 6.76
CA ARG A 470 11.27 43.23 7.79
C ARG A 470 12.71 43.69 7.58
N PRO A 471 13.04 44.94 7.93
CA PRO A 471 14.43 45.40 7.94
C PRO A 471 15.30 44.56 8.87
N ALA A 472 16.58 44.34 8.51
CA ALA A 472 17.52 43.51 9.28
C ALA A 472 17.60 43.85 10.79
N LYS A 473 17.38 45.12 11.18
CA LYS A 473 17.35 45.54 12.59
C LYS A 473 16.14 45.04 13.39
N GLN A 474 15.04 44.71 12.72
CA GLN A 474 13.81 44.21 13.34
C GLN A 474 13.76 42.68 13.43
N ARG A 475 14.53 41.96 12.60
CA ARG A 475 14.61 40.48 12.61
C ARG A 475 15.14 39.90 13.93
N LYS A 476 15.93 40.67 14.69
CA LYS A 476 16.55 40.27 15.98
C LYS A 476 15.58 40.13 17.18
N ARG A 477 14.26 40.25 17.00
CA ARG A 477 13.27 40.28 18.10
C ARG A 477 12.52 38.95 18.35
N CYS A 478 12.98 37.82 17.81
CA CYS A 478 12.47 36.47 18.08
C CYS A 478 10.93 36.29 18.00
N ARG A 479 10.28 36.95 17.03
CA ARG A 479 8.91 36.63 16.61
C ARG A 479 8.85 36.73 15.10
N LEU A 480 8.55 35.65 14.40
CA LEU A 480 7.86 35.75 13.11
C LEU A 480 6.39 36.01 13.47
N GLU A 481 5.74 36.97 12.80
CA GLU A 481 4.28 37.09 12.91
C GLU A 481 3.68 35.86 12.22
N ASP A 482 2.64 35.26 12.80
CA ASP A 482 2.03 34.00 12.32
C ASP A 482 1.49 34.11 10.87
N ASP A 483 1.37 35.34 10.35
CA ASP A 483 0.74 35.72 9.08
C ASP A 483 1.68 35.66 7.84
N LEU A 484 2.87 35.05 7.91
CA LEU A 484 3.87 35.06 6.81
C LEU A 484 4.17 33.68 6.20
N HIS A 485 3.19 32.78 6.23
CA HIS A 485 3.22 31.51 5.49
C HIS A 485 2.59 31.71 4.12
N LEU A 486 3.40 31.84 3.07
CA LEU A 486 2.89 32.03 1.71
C LEU A 486 3.26 30.82 0.84
N PRO A 487 2.28 30.10 0.29
CA PRO A 487 2.53 29.19 -0.82
C PRO A 487 3.22 29.94 -1.96
N PHE A 488 4.10 29.25 -2.70
CA PHE A 488 4.84 29.91 -3.79
C PHE A 488 3.89 30.51 -4.84
N GLY A 489 2.77 29.86 -5.13
CA GLY A 489 1.74 30.40 -6.03
C GLY A 489 1.12 31.71 -5.52
N GLU A 490 0.95 31.87 -4.20
CA GLU A 490 0.45 33.11 -3.61
C GLU A 490 1.51 34.21 -3.64
N LEU A 491 2.78 33.87 -3.39
CA LEU A 491 3.90 34.80 -3.60
C LEU A 491 3.94 35.33 -5.04
N GLN A 492 3.66 34.47 -6.02
CA GLN A 492 3.60 34.86 -7.42
C GLN A 492 2.46 35.83 -7.70
N ALA A 493 1.26 35.55 -7.16
CA ALA A 493 0.11 36.42 -7.31
C ALA A 493 0.34 37.81 -6.68
N ARG A 494 1.12 37.86 -5.60
CA ARG A 494 1.37 39.08 -4.80
C ARG A 494 2.74 39.72 -5.05
N VAL A 495 3.50 39.25 -6.04
CA VAL A 495 4.88 39.73 -6.27
C VAL A 495 4.97 41.24 -6.47
N ALA A 496 3.96 41.86 -7.10
CA ALA A 496 3.90 43.31 -7.29
C ALA A 496 3.76 44.11 -5.98
N GLU A 497 3.32 43.47 -4.90
CA GLU A 497 3.20 44.06 -3.57
C GLU A 497 4.53 44.07 -2.80
N LEU A 498 5.55 43.34 -3.28
CA LEU A 498 6.83 43.22 -2.59
C LEU A 498 7.68 44.50 -2.74
N PRO A 499 8.47 44.86 -1.72
CA PRO A 499 9.35 46.02 -1.77
C PRO A 499 10.56 45.77 -2.68
N LEU A 500 10.80 46.67 -3.64
CA LEU A 500 11.99 46.62 -4.51
C LEU A 500 13.24 47.19 -3.83
N ASP A 501 13.07 48.04 -2.82
CA ASP A 501 14.15 48.77 -2.13
C ASP A 501 14.71 48.02 -0.91
N ARG A 502 14.23 46.82 -0.63
CA ARG A 502 14.57 46.05 0.58
C ARG A 502 14.94 44.62 0.25
N GLU A 503 15.75 44.03 1.13
CA GLU A 503 16.07 42.61 1.06
C GLU A 503 14.86 41.78 1.50
N ILE A 504 14.50 40.81 0.66
CA ILE A 504 13.49 39.79 0.90
C ILE A 504 14.21 38.51 1.32
N VAL A 505 13.94 38.02 2.52
CA VAL A 505 14.56 36.76 2.98
C VAL A 505 13.56 35.64 2.93
N LEU A 506 13.95 34.55 2.29
CA LEU A 506 13.11 33.39 2.02
C LEU A 506 13.59 32.19 2.86
N TYR A 507 12.68 31.58 3.59
CA TYR A 507 12.91 30.37 4.35
C TYR A 507 11.98 29.27 3.87
N CYS A 508 12.52 28.07 3.71
CA CYS A 508 11.75 26.87 3.49
C CYS A 508 12.46 25.72 4.19
N HIS A 509 11.68 24.81 4.76
CA HIS A 509 12.20 23.57 5.33
C HIS A 509 12.97 22.76 4.27
N LEU A 510 12.42 22.74 3.04
CA LEU A 510 13.10 22.25 1.84
C LEU A 510 13.92 23.39 1.23
N GLY A 511 15.21 23.46 1.55
CA GLY A 511 16.12 24.55 1.12
C GLY A 511 16.20 24.78 -0.41
N VAL A 512 15.70 23.84 -1.21
CA VAL A 512 15.57 23.97 -2.67
C VAL A 512 14.49 25.01 -3.02
N ASN A 513 13.35 25.04 -2.35
CA ASN A 513 12.23 25.93 -2.68
C ASN A 513 12.54 27.40 -2.40
N SER A 514 13.19 27.71 -1.28
CA SER A 514 13.65 29.07 -0.98
C SER A 514 14.73 29.54 -1.94
N THR A 515 15.59 28.64 -2.41
CA THR A 515 16.61 28.94 -3.41
C THR A 515 15.99 29.22 -4.77
N THR A 516 15.01 28.42 -5.20
CA THR A 516 14.30 28.60 -6.45
C THR A 516 13.46 29.88 -6.45
N ALA A 517 12.74 30.17 -5.36
CA ALA A 517 12.01 31.41 -5.19
C ALA A 517 12.93 32.64 -5.21
N THR A 518 14.13 32.53 -4.62
CA THR A 518 15.16 33.58 -4.66
C THR A 518 15.62 33.88 -6.09
N VAL A 519 15.88 32.84 -6.88
CA VAL A 519 16.24 32.99 -8.31
C VAL A 519 15.09 33.61 -9.09
N TRP A 520 13.85 33.21 -8.82
CA TRP A 520 12.65 33.73 -9.47
C TRP A 520 12.42 35.23 -9.19
N LEU A 521 12.63 35.68 -7.95
CA LEU A 521 12.55 37.09 -7.52
C LEU A 521 13.70 37.93 -8.08
N SER A 522 14.92 37.41 -8.03
CA SER A 522 16.11 38.10 -8.55
C SER A 522 16.01 38.38 -10.06
N ARG A 523 15.41 37.46 -10.83
CA ARG A 523 15.12 37.66 -12.26
C ARG A 523 14.12 38.79 -12.54
N ARG A 524 13.33 39.20 -11.54
CA ARG A 524 12.34 40.28 -11.62
C ARG A 524 12.81 41.58 -10.98
N GLY A 525 14.09 41.65 -10.60
CA GLY A 525 14.70 42.87 -10.06
C GLY A 525 14.58 43.04 -8.55
N TYR A 526 14.10 42.03 -7.83
CA TYR A 526 14.03 42.06 -6.36
C TYR A 526 15.35 41.59 -5.74
N ASN A 527 15.74 42.22 -4.63
CA ASN A 527 16.89 41.79 -3.83
C ASN A 527 16.44 40.68 -2.86
N ALA A 528 16.76 39.42 -3.16
CA ALA A 528 16.29 38.26 -2.39
C ALA A 528 17.44 37.37 -1.91
N THR A 529 17.29 36.79 -0.72
CA THR A 529 18.28 35.89 -0.09
C THR A 529 17.58 34.63 0.43
N SER A 530 18.16 33.45 0.12
CA SER A 530 17.70 32.16 0.64
C SER A 530 18.52 31.76 1.87
N LEU A 531 17.82 31.44 2.96
CA LEU A 531 18.42 30.78 4.13
C LEU A 531 17.95 29.33 4.16
N ALA A 532 18.57 28.52 3.31
CA ALA A 532 18.32 27.09 3.21
C ALA A 532 18.53 26.41 4.59
N GLY A 533 17.59 25.54 4.98
CA GLY A 533 17.62 24.82 6.26
C GLY A 533 16.49 25.18 7.24
N GLY A 534 15.38 25.74 6.75
CA GLY A 534 14.16 25.95 7.54
C GLY A 534 14.32 26.86 8.76
N ILE A 535 13.48 26.60 9.76
CA ILE A 535 13.41 27.41 11.00
C ILE A 535 14.73 27.38 11.80
N THR A 536 15.53 26.32 11.64
CA THR A 536 16.84 26.17 12.29
C THR A 536 17.89 27.09 11.68
N ALA A 537 17.86 27.33 10.36
CA ALA A 537 18.72 28.31 9.70
C ALA A 537 18.33 29.75 10.11
N TRP A 538 17.03 30.02 10.25
CA TRP A 538 16.53 31.28 10.80
C TRP A 538 16.99 31.52 12.24
N ALA A 539 16.87 30.51 13.11
CA ALA A 539 17.31 30.59 14.49
C ALA A 539 18.80 30.96 14.60
N ARG A 540 19.67 30.36 13.77
CA ARG A 540 21.10 30.68 13.72
C ARG A 540 21.43 32.07 13.17
N GLU A 541 20.62 32.60 12.27
CA GLU A 541 20.79 33.98 11.77
C GLU A 541 20.50 35.00 12.87
N ILE A 542 19.52 34.72 13.72
CA ILE A 542 19.09 35.61 14.81
C ILE A 542 19.99 35.47 16.04
N ASP A 543 20.33 34.25 16.44
CA ASP A 543 21.19 33.92 17.55
C ASP A 543 22.14 32.76 17.17
N PRO A 544 23.42 33.05 16.88
CA PRO A 544 24.40 32.02 16.54
C PRO A 544 24.65 30.98 17.65
N GLU A 545 24.26 31.27 18.90
CA GLU A 545 24.42 30.36 20.05
C GLU A 545 23.14 29.55 20.37
N MET A 546 22.01 29.78 19.67
CA MET A 546 20.84 28.91 19.79
C MET A 546 21.11 27.54 19.16
N THR A 547 21.11 26.49 19.99
CA THR A 547 21.01 25.10 19.55
C THR A 547 19.54 24.71 19.32
N PRO A 548 19.25 23.75 18.41
CA PRO A 548 17.90 23.39 17.97
C PRO A 548 16.90 23.14 19.10
#